data_AF-A0AAD5TUB6-F1
#
_entry.id   AF-A0AAD5TUB6-F1
#
_cell.length_a   1.000
_cell.length_b   1.000
_cell.length_c   1.000
_cell.angle_alpha   90.00
_cell.angle_beta   90.00
_cell.angle_gamma   90.00
#
_symmetry.space_group_name_H-M   'P 1'
#
loop_
_entity.id
_entity.type
_entity.pdbx_description
1 polymer ?
#
loop_
_entity_poly.entity_id
_entity_poly.type
_entity_poly.pdbx_seq_one_letter_code
_entity_poly.pdbx_strand_id
1 'polypeptide(L)'
;MTLPPSLKVKMLQAQKHLRDPKRIGRPLAESLRQYKRHMPLLMHGKEVRFGETVSEKNEIKAPAVFFPNVINTFFYSRLLNMNVLCKVSTQALRQIESS
;
A
#
# COMPACT_ATOMS: atom_id res chain seq x y z
N MET A 1 26.15 14.07 3.24
CA MET A 1 25.74 14.66 1.94
C MET A 1 24.29 15.12 2.05
N THR A 2 24.04 16.42 2.00
CA THR A 2 22.69 17.02 2.12
C THR A 2 22.04 17.09 0.74
N LEU A 3 20.90 16.41 0.57
CA LEU A 3 20.09 16.46 -0.66
C LEU A 3 19.66 17.90 -0.99
N PRO A 4 19.71 18.32 -2.26
CA PRO A 4 19.33 19.65 -2.68
C PRO A 4 17.83 19.90 -2.42
N PRO A 5 17.45 21.13 -2.06
CA PRO A 5 16.11 21.46 -1.55
C PRO A 5 14.99 21.20 -2.56
N SER A 6 15.26 21.30 -3.86
CA SER A 6 14.29 21.02 -4.93
C SER A 6 13.86 19.55 -5.00
N LEU A 7 14.78 18.61 -4.74
CA LEU A 7 14.47 17.19 -4.65
C LEU A 7 13.68 16.87 -3.38
N LYS A 8 14.01 17.51 -2.25
CA LYS A 8 13.22 17.37 -1.00
C LYS A 8 11.76 17.82 -1.18
N VAL A 9 11.52 18.96 -1.85
CA VAL A 9 10.16 19.48 -2.09
C VAL A 9 9.37 18.57 -3.03
N LYS A 10 9.99 18.05 -4.11
CA LYS A 10 9.34 17.07 -5.00
C LYS A 10 9.04 15.74 -4.29
N MET A 11 9.96 15.25 -3.45
CA MET A 11 9.72 14.04 -2.64
C MET A 11 8.62 14.25 -1.60
N LEU A 12 8.54 15.43 -0.95
CA LEU A 12 7.46 15.79 -0.02
C LEU A 12 6.09 15.93 -0.72
N GLN A 13 6.05 16.52 -1.93
CA GLN A 13 4.83 16.60 -2.73
C GLN A 13 4.40 15.22 -3.26
N ALA A 14 5.34 14.39 -3.69
CA ALA A 14 5.08 12.99 -4.01
C ALA A 14 4.55 12.24 -2.77
N GLN A 15 5.14 12.45 -1.59
CA GLN A 15 4.66 11.89 -0.32
C GLN A 15 3.21 12.31 0.00
N LYS A 16 2.80 13.56 -0.28
CA LYS A 16 1.42 14.03 -0.10
C LYS A 16 0.40 13.24 -0.93
N HIS A 17 0.75 12.88 -2.18
CA HIS A 17 -0.09 12.05 -3.05
C HIS A 17 0.02 10.54 -2.78
N LEU A 18 1.00 10.12 -1.99
CA LEU A 18 1.31 8.70 -1.70
C LEU A 18 0.81 8.26 -0.32
N ARG A 19 0.49 9.20 0.59
CA ARG A 19 -0.30 8.94 1.80
C ARG A 19 -1.77 8.63 1.51
N ASP A 20 -2.21 8.75 0.25
CA ASP A 20 -3.58 8.45 -0.12
C ASP A 20 -3.80 6.92 -0.08
N PRO A 21 -4.53 6.36 0.91
CA PRO A 21 -4.88 4.93 0.95
C PRO A 21 -5.72 4.51 -0.27
N LYS A 22 -6.09 5.49 -1.12
CA LYS A 22 -6.69 5.34 -2.44
C LYS A 22 -5.82 4.55 -3.42
N ARG A 23 -4.48 4.51 -3.28
CA ARG A 23 -3.62 3.76 -4.23
C ARG A 23 -3.22 2.36 -3.77
N ILE A 24 -3.50 1.99 -2.52
CA ILE A 24 -3.10 0.69 -1.97
C ILE A 24 -4.20 -0.35 -2.20
N GLY A 25 -3.80 -1.46 -2.84
CA GLY A 25 -4.63 -2.63 -3.13
C GLY A 25 -5.28 -2.61 -4.52
N ARG A 26 -5.90 -3.73 -4.89
CA ARG A 26 -6.65 -3.85 -6.15
C ARG A 26 -7.81 -2.83 -6.22
N PRO A 27 -8.18 -2.38 -7.44
CA PRO A 27 -9.34 -1.52 -7.61
C PRO A 27 -10.60 -2.18 -7.03
N LEU A 28 -11.39 -1.40 -6.30
CA LEU A 28 -12.68 -1.82 -5.78
C LEU A 28 -13.77 -1.63 -6.83
N ALA A 29 -14.79 -2.49 -6.77
CA ALA A 29 -16.05 -2.31 -7.49
C ALA A 29 -16.64 -0.92 -7.19
N GLU A 30 -17.29 -0.30 -8.19
CA GLU A 30 -17.82 1.06 -8.14
C GLU A 30 -18.61 1.34 -6.86
N SER A 31 -19.54 0.43 -6.51
CA SER A 31 -20.42 0.51 -5.35
C SER A 31 -19.69 0.53 -4.00
N LEU A 32 -18.50 -0.07 -3.95
CA LEU A 32 -17.68 -0.20 -2.74
C LEU A 32 -16.63 0.89 -2.59
N ARG A 33 -16.44 1.74 -3.61
CA ARG A 33 -15.43 2.81 -3.59
C ARG A 33 -15.67 3.83 -2.47
N GLN A 34 -16.93 4.11 -2.15
CA GLN A 34 -17.30 5.04 -1.06
C GLN A 34 -16.83 4.55 0.32
N TYR A 35 -16.83 3.23 0.55
CA TYR A 35 -16.45 2.64 1.84
C TYR A 35 -14.95 2.40 2.00
N LYS A 36 -14.13 2.75 0.99
CA LYS A 36 -12.70 2.45 0.93
C LYS A 36 -11.89 2.95 2.13
N ARG A 37 -12.33 4.04 2.78
CA ARG A 37 -11.69 4.62 3.98
C ARG A 37 -12.04 3.88 5.27
N HIS A 38 -13.17 3.18 5.29
CA HIS A 38 -13.68 2.46 6.45
C HIS A 38 -13.21 0.99 6.47
N MET A 39 -12.60 0.51 5.38
CA MET A 39 -12.09 -0.85 5.29
C MET A 39 -10.86 -1.01 6.18
N PRO A 40 -10.83 -2.03 7.06
CA PRO A 40 -9.64 -2.36 7.84
C PRO A 40 -8.45 -2.66 6.94
N LEU A 41 -7.27 -2.18 7.35
CA LEU A 41 -6.01 -2.36 6.64
C LEU A 41 -5.05 -3.22 7.48
N LEU A 42 -4.81 -4.45 7.03
CA LEU A 42 -4.00 -5.46 7.70
C LEU A 42 -2.67 -5.62 6.95
N MET A 43 -1.69 -4.78 7.29
CA MET A 43 -0.41 -4.75 6.56
C MET A 43 0.64 -5.71 7.10
N HIS A 44 0.55 -6.10 8.38
CA HIS A 44 1.55 -6.93 9.06
C HIS A 44 2.98 -6.40 8.88
N GLY A 45 3.24 -5.17 9.33
CA GLY A 45 4.56 -4.52 9.25
C GLY A 45 5.04 -4.19 7.83
N LYS A 46 4.24 -4.45 6.78
CA LYS A 46 4.55 -4.01 5.43
C LYS A 46 4.24 -2.54 5.24
N GLU A 47 5.20 -1.82 4.66
CA GLU A 47 5.10 -0.39 4.41
C GLU A 47 5.40 -0.08 2.95
N VAL A 48 4.92 1.07 2.49
CA VAL A 48 5.30 1.62 1.19
C VAL A 48 6.73 2.13 1.29
N ARG A 49 7.62 1.62 0.44
CA ARG A 49 9.03 2.05 0.43
C ARG A 49 9.27 3.01 -0.73
N PHE A 50 10.07 4.03 -0.47
CA PHE A 50 10.54 4.98 -1.48
C PHE A 50 12.01 4.71 -1.75
N GLY A 51 12.39 4.67 -3.01
CA GLY A 51 13.76 4.43 -3.41
C GLY A 51 14.00 4.86 -4.85
N GLU A 52 15.05 4.29 -5.43
CA GLU A 52 15.43 4.52 -6.82
C GLU A 52 15.49 3.18 -7.53
N THR A 53 15.05 3.14 -8.78
CA THR A 53 15.32 2.03 -9.70
C THR A 53 16.47 2.43 -10.60
N VAL A 54 17.43 1.54 -10.77
CA VAL A 54 18.60 1.73 -11.63
C VAL A 54 18.39 0.95 -12.91
N SER A 55 18.50 1.61 -14.06
CA SER A 55 18.43 0.93 -15.36
C SER A 55 19.69 0.09 -15.58
N GLU A 56 19.52 -1.17 -15.96
CA GLU A 56 20.65 -2.11 -16.20
C GLU A 56 21.56 -1.69 -17.36
N LYS A 57 21.04 -0.95 -18.36
CA LYS A 57 21.82 -0.57 -19.55
C LYS A 57 22.68 0.68 -19.38
N ASN A 58 22.13 1.70 -18.70
CA ASN A 58 22.74 3.03 -18.63
C ASN A 58 22.94 3.54 -17.19
N GLU A 59 22.66 2.70 -16.18
CA GLU A 59 22.74 3.05 -14.75
C GLU A 59 21.94 4.29 -14.33
N ILE A 60 20.96 4.69 -15.14
CA ILE A 60 20.11 5.85 -14.88
C ILE A 60 19.25 5.56 -13.65
N LYS A 61 19.35 6.44 -12.65
CA LYS A 61 18.56 6.41 -11.42
C LYS A 61 17.24 7.16 -11.62
N ALA A 62 16.13 6.46 -11.47
CA ALA A 62 14.79 7.04 -11.49
C ALA A 62 14.10 6.85 -10.13
N PRO A 63 13.37 7.84 -9.62
CA PRO A 63 12.63 7.69 -8.37
C PRO A 63 11.53 6.65 -8.52
N ALA A 64 11.41 5.74 -7.54
CA ALA A 64 10.47 4.65 -7.56
C ALA A 64 9.73 4.50 -6.22
N VAL A 65 8.52 3.97 -6.30
CA VAL A 65 7.67 3.65 -5.15
C VAL A 65 7.36 2.17 -5.17
N PHE A 66 7.68 1.49 -4.07
CA PHE A 66 7.47 0.06 -3.92
C PHE A 66 6.26 -0.16 -3.00
N PHE A 67 5.14 -0.56 -3.60
CA PHE A 67 3.94 -0.91 -2.88
C PHE A 67 3.98 -2.38 -2.44
N PRO A 68 3.58 -2.69 -1.21
CA PRO A 68 3.39 -4.08 -0.80
C PRO A 68 2.23 -4.73 -1.57
N ASN A 69 2.29 -6.04 -1.73
CA ASN A 69 1.23 -6.80 -2.38
C ASN A 69 0.01 -6.88 -1.43
N VAL A 70 -1.05 -6.14 -1.77
CA VAL A 70 -2.28 -6.02 -0.98
C VAL A 70 -3.48 -6.46 -1.80
N ILE A 71 -4.30 -7.33 -1.22
CA ILE A 71 -5.55 -7.81 -1.80
C ILE A 71 -6.74 -7.33 -0.97
N ASN A 72 -7.90 -7.25 -1.62
CA ASN A 72 -9.16 -7.02 -0.93
C ASN A 72 -9.83 -8.39 -0.77
N THR A 73 -10.17 -8.78 0.45
CA THR A 73 -10.82 -10.07 0.73
C THR A 73 -11.80 -9.95 1.87
N PHE A 74 -12.78 -10.87 1.92
CA PHE A 74 -13.72 -10.97 3.02
C PHE A 74 -13.17 -11.90 4.09
N PHE A 75 -13.15 -11.44 5.34
CA PHE A 75 -12.89 -12.27 6.50
C PHE A 75 -14.15 -12.38 7.35
N TYR A 76 -14.49 -13.60 7.76
CA TYR A 76 -15.56 -13.80 8.72
C TYR A 76 -15.07 -13.49 10.13
N SER A 77 -15.67 -12.49 10.78
CA SER A 77 -15.40 -12.16 12.17
C SER A 77 -16.40 -12.87 13.07
N ARG A 78 -15.91 -13.79 13.91
CA ARG A 78 -16.74 -14.48 14.92
C ARG A 78 -17.31 -13.51 15.96
N LEU A 79 -16.55 -12.48 16.33
CA LEU A 79 -16.97 -11.47 17.31
C LEU A 79 -18.14 -10.62 16.81
N LEU A 80 -18.18 -10.33 15.51
CA LEU A 80 -19.24 -9.52 14.89
C LEU A 80 -20.31 -10.37 14.22
N ASN A 81 -20.10 -11.70 14.15
CA ASN A 81 -20.92 -12.64 13.41
C ASN A 81 -21.21 -12.20 11.96
N MET A 82 -20.20 -11.68 11.26
CA MET A 82 -20.37 -11.18 9.88
C MET A 82 -19.09 -11.20 9.05
N ASN A 83 -19.25 -11.13 7.73
CA ASN A 83 -18.16 -10.97 6.78
C ASN A 83 -17.73 -9.50 6.71
N VAL A 84 -16.46 -9.25 6.97
CA VAL A 84 -15.83 -7.93 6.91
C VAL A 84 -14.92 -7.87 5.69
N LEU A 85 -15.14 -6.88 4.83
CA LEU A 85 -14.26 -6.60 3.71
C LEU A 85 -13.00 -5.87 4.20
N CYS A 86 -11.86 -6.52 4.06
CA CYS A 86 -10.57 -6.00 4.52
C CYS A 86 -9.57 -5.89 3.38
N LYS A 87 -8.62 -4.97 3.55
CA LYS A 87 -7.40 -4.91 2.76
C LYS A 87 -6.29 -5.63 3.52
N VAL A 88 -5.72 -6.67 2.93
CA VAL A 88 -4.73 -7.50 3.60
C VAL A 88 -3.49 -7.66 2.74
N SER A 89 -2.31 -7.55 3.35
CA SER A 89 -1.07 -7.89 2.67
C SER A 89 -0.97 -9.40 2.50
N THR A 90 -0.34 -9.88 1.44
CA THR A 90 -0.18 -11.33 1.25
C THR A 90 0.65 -11.98 2.36
N GLN A 91 1.53 -11.22 3.03
CA GLN A 91 2.24 -11.70 4.22
C GLN A 91 1.29 -11.86 5.42
N ALA A 92 0.42 -10.89 5.66
CA ALA A 92 -0.58 -10.98 6.72
C ALA A 92 -1.53 -12.17 6.49
N LEU A 93 -1.93 -12.40 5.24
CA LEU A 93 -2.79 -13.53 4.87
C LEU A 93 -2.15 -14.87 5.24
N ARG A 94 -0.86 -15.06 4.90
CA ARG A 94 -0.12 -16.29 5.22
C ARG A 94 -0.05 -16.56 6.73
N GLN A 95 0.02 -15.53 7.54
CA GLN A 95 0.05 -15.71 9.00
C GLN A 95 -1.31 -16.09 9.58
N ILE A 96 -2.38 -15.58 8.99
CA ILE A 96 -3.74 -15.98 9.36
C ILE A 96 -3.96 -17.45 9.02
N GLU A 97 -3.46 -17.92 7.86
CA GLU A 97 -3.55 -19.33 7.45
C GLU A 97 -2.67 -20.27 8.29
N SER A 98 -1.55 -19.78 8.83
CA SER A 98 -0.64 -20.59 9.65
C SER A 98 -1.02 -20.66 11.13
N SER A 99 -2.01 -19.87 11.58
CA SER A 99 -2.47 -19.81 12.97
C SER A 99 -3.68 -20.71 13.17
#